data_AF-A0A923VMM8-F1
#
_entry.id   AF-A0A923VMM8-F1
#
_cell.length_a   1.000
_cell.length_b   1.000
_cell.length_c   1.000
_cell.angle_alpha   90.00
_cell.angle_beta   90.00
_cell.angle_gamma   90.00
#
_symmetry.space_group_name_H-M   'P 1'
#
loop_
_entity.id
_entity.type
_entity.pdbx_description
1 polymer ?
#
loop_
_entity_poly.entity_id
_entity_poly.type
_entity_poly.pdbx_seq_one_letter_code
_entity_poly.pdbx_strand_id
1 'polypeptide(L)'
;MSLAAYVREGEVNVPSPCVAVCRVNPATQQCEGCLRTLDEISAWRVLDDEGKRAVWRVIEQRLAGVAPVDAAVDPPGSESGSGSTSQG
;
A
#
# COMPACT_ATOMS: atom_id res chain seq x y z
N MET A 1 34.46 -16.95 -13.33
CA MET A 1 33.02 -16.61 -13.20
C MET A 1 32.54 -17.22 -11.90
N SER A 2 32.58 -16.47 -10.79
CA SER A 2 32.29 -16.99 -9.45
C SER A 2 30.79 -17.14 -9.22
N LEU A 3 30.34 -18.37 -8.94
CA LEU A 3 29.00 -18.67 -8.41
C LEU A 3 28.75 -18.07 -6.99
N ALA A 4 29.76 -17.45 -6.37
CA ALA A 4 29.67 -16.84 -5.03
C ALA A 4 28.73 -15.62 -4.93
N ALA A 5 28.21 -15.12 -6.07
CA ALA A 5 27.21 -14.05 -6.07
C ALA A 5 25.76 -14.55 -5.94
N TYR A 6 25.51 -15.86 -6.03
CA TYR A 6 24.14 -16.38 -6.18
C TYR A 6 23.42 -16.65 -4.86
N VAL A 7 24.14 -16.78 -3.74
CA VAL A 7 23.55 -17.20 -2.47
C VAL A 7 23.97 -16.23 -1.36
N ARG A 8 23.14 -15.23 -1.12
CA ARG A 8 23.01 -14.64 0.24
C ARG A 8 21.62 -14.97 0.79
N GLU A 9 21.27 -16.26 0.74
CA GLU A 9 20.31 -16.89 1.64
C GLU A 9 20.71 -16.64 3.10
N GLY A 10 19.81 -16.08 3.91
CA GLY A 10 19.97 -16.06 5.37
C GLY A 10 19.55 -14.80 6.11
N GLU A 11 19.06 -13.74 5.44
CA GLU A 11 18.38 -12.67 6.17
C GLU A 11 16.98 -13.19 6.52
N VAL A 12 16.54 -13.04 7.77
CA VAL A 12 15.17 -13.37 8.22
C VAL A 12 14.20 -12.33 7.64
N ASN A 13 14.22 -12.17 6.33
CA ASN A 13 13.50 -11.14 5.60
C ASN A 13 12.06 -11.60 5.48
N VAL A 14 11.17 -10.82 6.07
CA VAL A 14 9.73 -11.06 5.99
C VAL A 14 9.34 -11.14 4.51
N PRO A 15 8.75 -12.26 4.04
CA PRO A 15 8.49 -12.46 2.62
C PRO A 15 7.49 -11.42 2.11
N SER A 16 7.67 -10.99 0.86
CA SER A 16 6.73 -10.07 0.23
C SER A 16 5.42 -10.80 -0.11
N PRO A 17 4.24 -10.24 0.22
CA PRO A 17 2.94 -10.81 -0.15
C PRO A 17 2.61 -10.62 -1.66
N CYS A 18 3.59 -10.21 -2.48
CA CYS A 18 3.38 -9.89 -3.89
C CYS A 18 3.21 -11.16 -4.74
N VAL A 19 2.08 -11.26 -5.44
CA VAL A 19 1.78 -12.35 -6.40
C VAL A 19 2.01 -11.92 -7.86
N ALA A 20 2.83 -10.89 -8.09
CA ALA A 20 3.08 -10.29 -9.40
C ALA A 20 1.84 -9.76 -10.16
N VAL A 21 0.74 -9.55 -9.44
CA VAL A 21 -0.44 -8.82 -9.92
C VAL A 21 -0.41 -7.42 -9.34
N CYS A 22 -0.41 -6.40 -10.20
CA CYS A 22 -0.46 -5.00 -9.81
C CYS A 22 -1.70 -4.34 -10.42
N ARG A 23 -2.83 -4.51 -9.75
CA ARG A 23 -4.10 -3.89 -10.11
C ARG A 23 -4.73 -3.34 -8.84
N VAL A 24 -4.87 -2.02 -8.75
CA VAL A 24 -5.47 -1.37 -7.58
C VAL A 24 -6.96 -1.24 -7.81
N ASN A 25 -7.75 -1.73 -6.86
CA ASN A 25 -9.19 -1.52 -6.86
C ASN A 25 -9.48 -0.07 -6.43
N PRO A 26 -10.15 0.74 -7.28
CA PRO A 26 -10.40 2.14 -6.96
C PRO A 26 -11.35 2.35 -5.77
N ALA A 27 -12.19 1.37 -5.44
CA ALA A 27 -13.12 1.44 -4.30
C ALA A 27 -12.41 1.19 -2.96
N THR A 28 -11.42 0.29 -2.92
CA THR A 28 -10.73 -0.10 -1.68
C THR A 28 -9.32 0.50 -1.55
N GLN A 29 -8.81 1.13 -2.63
CA GLN A 29 -7.44 1.65 -2.74
C GLN A 29 -6.36 0.59 -2.44
N GLN A 30 -6.69 -0.68 -2.64
CA GLN A 30 -5.82 -1.83 -2.37
C GLN A 30 -5.56 -2.62 -3.65
N CYS A 31 -4.37 -3.21 -3.74
CA CYS A 31 -4.01 -4.11 -4.81
C CYS A 31 -4.82 -5.41 -4.71
N GLU A 32 -5.51 -5.80 -5.77
CA GLU A 32 -6.34 -7.01 -5.82
C GLU A 32 -5.54 -8.30 -5.61
N GLY A 33 -4.22 -8.29 -5.87
CA GLY A 33 -3.36 -9.46 -5.71
C GLY A 33 -2.74 -9.61 -4.31
N CYS A 34 -2.19 -8.53 -3.76
CA CYS A 34 -1.46 -8.57 -2.49
C CYS A 34 -2.14 -7.81 -1.34
N LEU A 35 -3.31 -7.22 -1.61
CA LEU A 35 -4.13 -6.45 -0.67
C LEU A 35 -3.41 -5.29 0.01
N ARG A 36 -2.27 -4.86 -0.53
CA ARG A 36 -1.53 -3.68 -0.06
C ARG A 36 -1.99 -2.41 -0.75
N THR A 37 -1.88 -1.28 -0.07
CA THR A 37 -2.03 0.05 -0.67
C THR A 37 -0.80 0.44 -1.49
N LEU A 38 -0.91 1.48 -2.32
CA LEU A 38 0.22 1.99 -3.09
C LEU A 38 1.37 2.48 -2.20
N ASP A 39 1.06 3.09 -1.05
CA ASP A 39 2.05 3.53 -0.06
C ASP A 39 2.80 2.35 0.57
N GLU A 40 2.08 1.28 0.94
CA GLU A 40 2.70 0.06 1.48
C GLU A 40 3.59 -0.64 0.44
N ILE A 41 3.19 -0.60 -0.84
CA ILE A 41 3.98 -1.16 -1.95
C ILE A 41 5.27 -0.36 -2.16
N SER A 42 5.20 0.97 -2.15
CA SER A 42 6.36 1.84 -2.35
C SER A 42 7.32 1.79 -1.16
N ALA A 43 6.80 1.75 0.06
CA ALA A 43 7.59 1.68 1.29
C ALA A 43 8.23 0.31 1.54
N TRP A 44 7.74 -0.77 0.92
CA TRP A 44 8.16 -2.15 1.24
C TRP A 44 9.68 -2.38 1.24
N ARG A 45 10.41 -1.76 0.32
CA ARG A 45 11.87 -1.93 0.19
C ARG A 45 12.65 -1.25 1.32
N VAL A 46 12.07 -0.25 1.97
CA VAL A 46 12.72 0.54 3.02
C VAL A 46 12.21 0.20 4.42
N LEU A 47 11.13 -0.59 4.53
CA LEU A 47 10.65 -1.11 5.80
C LEU A 47 11.65 -2.11 6.39
N ASP A 48 11.81 -2.03 7.70
CA ASP A 48 12.46 -3.06 8.51
C ASP A 48 11.53 -4.27 8.69
N ASP A 49 12.05 -5.33 9.30
CA ASP A 49 11.28 -6.56 9.48
C ASP A 49 10.06 -6.37 10.41
N GLU A 50 10.12 -5.41 11.32
CA GLU A 50 8.96 -5.05 12.15
C GLU A 50 7.87 -4.36 11.34
N GLY A 51 8.22 -3.36 10.53
CA GLY A 51 7.31 -2.71 9.60
C GLY A 51 6.70 -3.68 8.59
N LYS A 52 7.50 -4.60 8.03
CA LYS A 52 7.00 -5.65 7.14
C LYS A 52 6.02 -6.59 7.85
N ARG A 53 6.30 -6.99 9.11
CA ARG A 53 5.37 -7.78 9.93
C ARG A 53 4.07 -7.03 10.21
N ALA A 54 4.13 -5.72 10.44
CA ALA A 54 2.95 -4.90 10.62
C ALA A 54 2.07 -4.90 9.35
N VAL A 55 2.66 -4.74 8.17
CA VAL A 55 1.95 -4.84 6.89
C VAL A 55 1.25 -6.20 6.74
N TRP A 56 1.91 -7.30 7.11
CA TRP A 56 1.28 -8.62 7.10
C TRP A 56 0.06 -8.72 8.01
N ARG A 57 0.14 -8.20 9.25
CA ARG A 57 -1.01 -8.18 10.17
C ARG A 57 -2.19 -7.41 9.59
N VAL A 58 -1.92 -6.29 8.93
CA VAL A 58 -2.96 -5.48 8.29
C VAL A 58 -3.59 -6.24 7.11
N ILE A 59 -2.80 -6.96 6.30
CA ILE A 59 -3.31 -7.82 5.24
C ILE A 59 -4.20 -8.94 5.80
N GLU A 60 -3.77 -9.58 6.90
CA GLU A 60 -4.56 -10.61 7.59
C GLU A 60 -5.89 -10.05 8.10
N GLN A 61 -5.92 -8.84 8.66
CA GLN A 61 -7.15 -8.17 9.08
C GLN A 61 -8.08 -7.89 7.89
N ARG A 62 -7.54 -7.40 6.77
CA ARG A 62 -8.28 -7.18 5.51
C ARG A 62 -8.89 -8.50 5.00
N LEU A 63 -8.13 -9.59 5.02
CA LEU A 63 -8.59 -10.93 4.65
C LEU A 63 -9.68 -11.47 5.58
N ALA A 64 -9.56 -11.19 6.88
CA ALA A 64 -10.56 -11.57 7.88
C ALA A 64 -11.86 -10.73 7.78
N GLY A 65 -11.92 -9.74 6.89
CA GLY A 65 -13.06 -8.84 6.75
C GLY A 65 -13.16 -7.81 7.89
N VAL A 66 -12.12 -7.67 8.71
CA VAL A 66 -12.02 -6.65 9.74
C VAL A 66 -11.37 -5.44 9.08
N ALA A 67 -12.20 -4.53 8.55
CA ALA A 67 -11.70 -3.27 8.01
C ALA A 67 -10.92 -2.53 9.11
N PRO A 68 -9.66 -2.09 8.88
CA PRO A 68 -8.97 -1.24 9.83
C PRO A 68 -9.77 0.05 9.99
N VAL A 69 -10.16 0.34 11.22
CA VAL A 69 -11.12 1.39 11.58
C VAL A 69 -10.59 2.82 11.35
N ASP A 70 -9.35 2.96 10.92
CA ASP A 70 -8.72 4.25 10.62
C ASP A 70 -8.91 4.70 9.16
N ALA A 71 -9.70 3.97 8.36
CA ALA A 71 -10.13 4.40 7.03
C ALA A 71 -11.26 5.46 7.07
N ALA A 72 -11.19 6.42 8.00
CA ALA A 72 -11.93 7.68 7.89
C ALA A 72 -11.29 8.48 6.73
N VAL A 73 -11.78 8.30 5.51
CA VAL A 73 -12.81 9.13 4.88
C VAL A 73 -12.31 10.56 4.67
N ASP A 74 -11.88 10.83 3.44
CA ASP A 74 -12.02 12.16 2.84
C ASP A 74 -12.31 12.02 1.33
N PRO A 75 -13.53 12.34 0.87
CA PRO A 75 -13.75 12.73 -0.51
C PRO A 75 -14.47 14.09 -0.58
N PRO A 76 -14.65 14.68 -1.78
CA PRO A 76 -13.66 15.11 -2.76
C PRO A 76 -13.75 16.63 -3.02
N GLY A 77 -12.71 17.21 -3.63
CA GLY A 77 -12.82 18.37 -4.53
C GLY A 77 -13.38 19.68 -3.95
N SER A 78 -12.48 20.57 -3.53
CA SER A 78 -12.82 21.99 -3.43
C SER A 78 -12.94 22.60 -4.83
N GLU A 79 -14.16 22.63 -5.34
CA GLU A 79 -14.56 23.45 -6.48
C GLU A 79 -14.52 24.91 -6.02
N SER A 80 -13.48 25.65 -6.40
CA SER A 80 -13.45 27.12 -6.25
C SER A 80 -13.89 27.75 -7.56
N GLY A 81 -15.20 27.95 -7.71
CA GLY A 81 -15.76 28.84 -8.70
C GLY A 81 -15.34 30.29 -8.41
N SER A 82 -14.68 30.94 -9.36
CA SER A 82 -14.49 32.40 -9.35
C SER A 82 -15.35 33.00 -10.44
N GLY A 83 -16.61 33.28 -10.12
CA GLY A 83 -17.42 34.26 -10.81
C GLY A 83 -17.13 35.64 -10.24
N SER A 84 -16.35 36.46 -10.94
CA SER A 84 -16.22 37.89 -10.63
C SER A 84 -17.21 38.68 -11.47
N THR A 85 -18.40 38.92 -10.92
CA THR A 85 -19.22 40.06 -11.29
C THR A 85 -18.73 41.26 -10.49
N SER A 86 -18.00 42.18 -11.12
CA SER A 86 -17.77 43.52 -10.58
C SER A 86 -18.55 44.52 -11.42
N GLN A 87 -19.59 45.05 -10.78
CA GLN A 87 -20.35 46.21 -11.18
C GLN A 87 -19.70 47.44 -10.53
N GLY A 88 -19.49 48.50 -11.31
CA GLY A 88 -18.98 49.80 -10.89
C GLY A 88 -19.08 50.78 -12.05
#